data_AF-A0A6J7ZYS2-F1
#
_entry.id   AF-A0A6J7ZYS2-F1
#
_cell.length_a   1.000
_cell.length_b   1.000
_cell.length_c   1.000
_cell.angle_alpha   90.00
_cell.angle_beta   90.00
_cell.angle_gamma   90.00
#
_symmetry.space_group_name_H-M   'P 1'
#
loop_
_entity.id
_entity.type
_entity.pdbx_description
1 polymer ?
#
loop_
_entity_poly.entity_id
_entity_poly.type
_entity_poly.pdbx_seq_one_letter_code
_entity_poly.pdbx_strand_id
1 'polypeptide(L)'
;MTATSENDESFREAACNGDKDSLNKLLETFSIDVNSQNPVNGWSALHWGCKRNHKSVVEFLLQKGANKDLLTAKGEKPVDLTTSEDIFNLLGGTGNRIAILNKNESNFTPNYLANPVFPYTQPVADLGSTNLNTQQKSIEVISTAPTMQGLNENELVLKIRVAYLDDRDFIEVEMDKSNLTFESLKSVMCKELGIERRLINKIRKLPNTILRKDKDVQRLCDFQELEVVLTNNKVPPAGAGMRGFAAPIKNQEVLY
;
A
#
# COMPACT_ATOMS: atom_id res chain seq x y z
N MET A 1 -0.97 43.31 7.77
CA MET A 1 -2.21 42.51 7.58
C MET A 1 -2.02 41.04 8.00
N THR A 2 -1.07 40.69 8.88
CA THR A 2 -0.75 39.28 9.21
C THR A 2 -1.45 38.75 10.48
N ALA A 3 -1.83 39.62 11.42
CA ALA A 3 -2.36 39.20 12.71
C ALA A 3 -3.73 38.49 12.66
N THR A 4 -4.58 38.79 11.67
CA THR A 4 -5.87 38.10 11.51
C THR A 4 -5.68 36.64 11.07
N SER A 5 -4.64 36.36 10.28
CA SER A 5 -4.31 35.00 9.85
C SER A 5 -3.80 34.13 11.00
N GLU A 6 -2.99 34.70 11.90
CA GLU A 6 -2.45 33.98 13.06
C GLU A 6 -3.54 33.61 14.07
N ASN A 7 -4.49 34.51 14.32
CA ASN A 7 -5.61 34.24 15.22
C ASN A 7 -6.56 33.16 14.67
N ASP A 8 -6.87 33.21 13.37
CA ASP A 8 -7.66 32.18 12.69
C ASP A 8 -6.96 30.81 12.71
N GLU A 9 -5.64 30.80 12.60
CA GLU A 9 -4.83 29.59 12.73
C GLU A 9 -4.86 29.04 14.15
N SER A 10 -4.63 29.89 15.16
CA SER A 10 -4.73 29.51 16.57
C SER A 10 -6.12 28.98 16.94
N PHE A 11 -7.18 29.56 16.37
CA PHE A 11 -8.55 29.07 16.54
C PHE A 11 -8.74 27.65 15.97
N ARG A 12 -8.22 27.38 14.77
CA ARG A 12 -8.26 26.02 14.19
C ARG A 12 -7.40 25.04 14.99
N GLU A 13 -6.27 25.46 15.52
CA GLU A 13 -5.39 24.64 16.36
C GLU A 13 -6.08 24.27 17.67
N ALA A 14 -6.73 25.22 18.35
CA ALA A 14 -7.52 24.94 19.56
C ALA A 14 -8.62 23.90 19.30
N ALA A 15 -9.30 23.99 18.15
CA ALA A 15 -10.27 22.97 17.74
C ALA A 15 -9.64 21.60 17.45
N CYS A 16 -8.43 21.56 16.88
CA CYS A 16 -7.68 20.33 16.67
C CYS A 16 -7.23 19.68 17.98
N ASN A 17 -6.94 20.46 19.01
CA ASN A 17 -6.52 19.99 20.32
C ASN A 17 -7.69 19.62 21.25
N GLY A 18 -8.92 19.99 20.87
CA GLY A 18 -10.12 19.74 21.68
C GLY A 18 -10.32 20.76 22.80
N ASP A 19 -9.61 21.89 22.77
CA ASP A 19 -9.63 22.90 23.82
C ASP A 19 -10.78 23.90 23.61
N LYS A 20 -11.94 23.57 24.19
CA LYS A 20 -13.14 24.40 24.14
C LYS A 20 -12.96 25.75 24.86
N ASP A 21 -12.17 25.80 25.93
CA ASP A 21 -12.02 27.00 26.74
C ASP A 21 -11.18 28.03 25.98
N SER A 22 -10.10 27.59 25.34
CA SER A 22 -9.30 28.43 24.44
C SER A 22 -10.12 28.92 23.24
N LEU A 23 -10.96 28.08 22.63
CA LEU A 23 -11.87 28.51 21.57
C LEU A 23 -12.82 29.61 22.04
N ASN A 24 -13.40 29.48 23.23
CA ASN A 24 -14.31 30.50 23.76
C ASN A 24 -13.57 31.81 24.05
N LYS A 25 -12.39 31.73 24.66
CA LYS A 25 -11.55 32.89 24.95
C LYS A 25 -11.14 33.63 23.67
N LEU A 26 -10.78 32.90 22.61
CA LEU A 26 -10.40 33.48 21.32
C LEU A 26 -11.56 34.23 20.67
N LEU A 27 -12.78 33.68 20.69
CA LEU A 27 -13.98 34.33 20.16
C LEU A 27 -14.40 35.57 20.96
N GLU A 28 -14.14 35.59 22.27
CA GLU A 28 -14.41 36.76 23.12
C GLU A 28 -13.37 37.87 22.92
N THR A 29 -12.11 37.49 22.68
CA THR A 29 -10.99 38.44 22.58
C THR A 29 -10.87 39.04 21.18
N PHE A 30 -11.15 38.25 20.14
CA PHE A 30 -10.91 38.62 18.75
C PHE A 30 -12.15 38.38 17.88
N SER A 31 -12.33 39.21 16.86
CA SER A 31 -13.36 39.00 15.83
C SER A 31 -12.91 37.94 14.83
N ILE A 32 -13.08 36.67 15.20
CA ILE A 32 -12.72 35.50 14.38
C ILE A 32 -13.97 34.97 13.66
N ASP A 33 -13.83 34.67 12.36
CA ASP A 33 -14.87 33.94 11.64
C ASP A 33 -14.78 32.44 11.97
N VAL A 34 -15.85 31.91 12.58
CA VAL A 34 -15.97 30.48 12.94
C VAL A 34 -15.83 29.58 11.72
N ASN A 35 -16.17 30.08 10.53
CA ASN A 35 -16.08 29.35 9.27
C ASN A 35 -14.77 29.56 8.51
N SER A 36 -13.80 30.30 9.08
CA SER A 36 -12.49 30.54 8.47
C SER A 36 -11.81 29.20 8.10
N GLN A 37 -11.42 29.09 6.83
CA GLN A 37 -10.77 27.91 6.26
C GLN A 37 -9.27 28.13 6.13
N ASN A 38 -8.48 27.09 6.41
CA ASN A 38 -7.06 27.09 6.11
C ASN A 38 -6.86 27.15 4.58
N PRO A 39 -6.05 28.09 4.05
CA PRO A 39 -5.84 28.26 2.61
C PRO A 39 -5.22 27.04 1.91
N VAL A 40 -4.53 26.15 2.63
CA VAL A 40 -3.84 25.00 2.02
C VAL A 40 -4.78 23.82 1.77
N ASN A 41 -5.60 23.47 2.75
CA ASN A 41 -6.43 22.26 2.69
C ASN A 41 -7.94 22.56 2.70
N GLY A 42 -8.35 23.82 2.91
CA GLY A 42 -9.75 24.22 3.05
C GLY A 42 -10.39 23.80 4.37
N TRP A 43 -9.62 23.51 5.42
CA TRP A 43 -10.20 23.01 6.68
C TRP A 43 -10.59 24.15 7.61
N SER A 44 -11.83 24.11 8.09
CA SER A 44 -12.31 24.96 9.20
C SER A 44 -12.11 24.28 10.56
N ALA A 45 -12.35 25.03 11.65
CA ALA A 45 -12.32 24.50 13.01
C ALA A 45 -13.26 23.29 13.18
N LEU A 46 -14.43 23.31 12.53
CA LEU A 46 -15.40 22.22 12.59
C LEU A 46 -14.86 20.92 11.98
N HIS A 47 -14.13 21.01 10.86
CA HIS A 47 -13.48 19.86 10.22
C HIS A 47 -12.45 19.20 11.16
N TRP A 48 -11.63 20.00 11.85
CA TRP A 48 -10.66 19.51 12.81
C TRP A 48 -11.32 18.83 14.02
N GLY A 49 -12.34 19.45 14.60
CA GLY A 49 -13.12 18.87 15.70
C GLY A 49 -13.78 17.54 15.32
N CYS A 50 -14.32 17.44 14.10
CA CYS A 50 -14.93 16.21 13.59
C CYS A 50 -13.91 15.10 13.36
N LYS A 51 -12.78 15.41 12.70
CA LYS A 51 -11.71 14.43 12.41
C LYS A 51 -11.09 13.84 13.68
N ARG A 52 -10.95 14.67 14.73
CA ARG A 52 -10.37 14.29 16.03
C ARG A 52 -11.40 13.73 17.02
N ASN A 53 -12.67 13.68 16.63
CA ASN A 53 -13.80 13.25 17.46
C ASN A 53 -13.99 14.06 18.76
N HIS A 54 -13.70 15.36 18.74
CA HIS A 54 -13.91 16.23 19.90
C HIS A 54 -15.37 16.70 19.97
N LYS A 55 -16.26 15.85 20.50
CA LYS A 55 -17.71 16.12 20.59
C LYS A 55 -18.03 17.47 21.24
N SER A 56 -17.40 17.78 22.37
CA SER A 56 -17.59 19.04 23.10
C SER A 56 -17.24 20.29 22.28
N VAL A 57 -16.19 20.21 21.47
CA VAL A 57 -15.79 21.26 20.53
C VAL A 57 -16.76 21.35 19.36
N VAL A 58 -17.19 20.22 18.79
CA VAL A 58 -18.16 20.20 17.70
C VAL A 58 -19.48 20.84 18.14
N GLU A 59 -20.01 20.46 19.30
CA GLU A 59 -21.22 21.07 19.87
C GLU A 59 -21.05 22.57 20.07
N PHE A 60 -19.92 23.00 20.62
CA PHE A 60 -19.62 24.41 20.83
C PHE A 60 -19.55 25.19 19.50
N LEU A 61 -18.85 24.66 18.50
CA LEU A 61 -18.72 25.31 17.19
C LEU A 61 -20.08 25.42 16.49
N LEU A 62 -20.93 24.38 16.57
CA LEU A 62 -22.29 24.42 16.04
C LEU A 62 -23.15 25.47 16.76
N GLN A 63 -23.04 25.60 18.09
CA GLN A 63 -23.71 26.65 18.86
C GLN A 63 -23.26 28.06 18.45
N LYS A 64 -22.01 28.22 18.02
CA LYS A 64 -21.45 29.48 17.51
C LYS A 64 -21.71 29.72 16.02
N GLY A 65 -22.52 28.89 15.37
CA GLY A 65 -22.94 29.09 13.98
C GLY A 65 -21.98 28.51 12.93
N ALA A 66 -21.17 27.50 13.29
CA ALA A 66 -20.34 26.79 12.32
C ALA A 66 -21.21 26.11 11.24
N ASN A 67 -20.83 26.30 9.99
CA ASN A 67 -21.49 25.73 8.84
C ASN A 67 -21.11 24.25 8.68
N LYS A 68 -22.07 23.36 8.93
CA LYS A 68 -21.92 21.91 8.80
C LYS A 68 -21.88 21.39 7.35
N ASP A 69 -22.19 22.24 6.37
CA ASP A 69 -22.16 21.90 4.94
C ASP A 69 -20.92 22.45 4.22
N LEU A 70 -20.02 23.12 4.95
CA LEU A 70 -18.79 23.67 4.40
C LEU A 70 -17.87 22.56 3.87
N LEU A 71 -17.29 22.74 2.69
CA LEU A 71 -16.46 21.70 2.05
C LEU A 71 -14.97 21.99 2.21
N THR A 72 -14.17 20.95 2.42
CA THR A 72 -12.71 21.02 2.32
C THR A 72 -12.26 21.20 0.87
N ALA A 73 -10.96 21.44 0.63
CA ALA A 73 -10.39 21.46 -0.73
C ALA A 73 -10.54 20.10 -1.46
N LYS A 74 -10.82 19.02 -0.73
CA LYS A 74 -11.11 17.69 -1.29
C LYS A 74 -12.60 17.45 -1.55
N GLY A 75 -13.47 18.42 -1.23
CA GLY A 75 -14.92 18.28 -1.36
C GLY A 75 -15.57 17.44 -0.25
N GLU A 76 -14.91 17.28 0.90
CA GLU A 76 -15.44 16.52 2.04
C GLU A 76 -16.22 17.45 2.98
N LYS A 77 -17.38 17.00 3.48
CA LYS A 77 -18.11 17.69 4.56
C LYS A 77 -17.51 17.33 5.93
N PRO A 78 -17.74 18.13 6.98
CA PRO A 78 -17.33 17.79 8.35
C PRO A 78 -17.85 16.43 8.82
N VAL A 79 -19.07 16.06 8.41
CA VAL A 79 -19.69 14.75 8.73
C VAL A 79 -18.96 13.58 8.09
N ASP A 80 -18.28 13.77 6.96
CA ASP A 80 -17.53 12.71 6.27
C ASP A 80 -16.19 12.40 6.98
N LEU A 81 -15.69 13.36 7.77
CA LEU A 81 -14.42 13.26 8.47
C LEU A 81 -14.55 12.62 9.87
N THR A 82 -15.76 12.57 10.43
CA THR A 82 -15.93 12.04 11.79
C THR A 82 -15.93 10.52 11.81
N THR A 83 -15.28 9.98 12.84
CA THR A 83 -15.33 8.53 13.13
C THR A 83 -16.17 8.20 14.36
N SER A 84 -16.78 9.19 14.99
CA SER A 84 -17.70 9.00 16.11
C SER A 84 -19.15 8.95 15.62
N GLU A 85 -19.92 7.98 16.12
CA GLU A 85 -21.36 7.88 15.82
C GLU A 85 -22.15 9.04 16.44
N ASP A 86 -21.79 9.47 17.64
CA ASP A 86 -22.40 10.62 18.29
C ASP A 86 -22.28 11.90 17.46
N ILE A 87 -21.09 12.17 16.93
CA ILE A 87 -20.81 13.37 16.15
C ILE A 87 -21.46 13.26 14.77
N PHE A 88 -21.49 12.06 14.19
CA PHE A 88 -22.18 11.80 12.93
C PHE A 88 -23.68 12.12 13.05
N ASN A 89 -24.33 11.63 14.12
CA ASN A 89 -25.73 11.90 14.41
C ASN A 89 -25.97 13.39 14.71
N LEU A 90 -25.06 14.03 15.46
CA LEU A 90 -25.13 15.47 15.79
C LEU A 90 -25.12 16.36 14.54
N LEU A 91 -24.36 15.98 13.51
CA LEU A 91 -24.28 16.73 12.25
C LEU A 91 -25.44 16.42 11.29
N GLY A 92 -26.32 15.48 11.65
CA GLY A 92 -27.46 15.06 10.82
C GLY A 92 -27.08 14.10 9.70
N GLY A 93 -26.04 13.27 9.92
CA GLY A 93 -25.68 12.22 8.99
C GLY A 93 -26.80 11.19 8.82
N THR A 94 -27.30 11.02 7.61
CA THR A 94 -28.32 10.01 7.26
C THR A 94 -27.70 8.96 6.34
N GLY A 95 -27.47 7.73 6.83
CA GLY A 95 -27.03 6.62 5.97
C GLY A 95 -26.09 5.62 6.62
N ASN A 96 -25.76 4.57 5.87
CA ASN A 96 -24.88 3.47 6.30
C ASN A 96 -23.41 3.92 6.18
N ARG A 97 -22.81 4.36 7.29
CA ARG A 97 -21.47 4.97 7.39
C ARG A 97 -20.35 4.16 6.72
N ILE A 98 -20.48 2.85 6.63
CA ILE A 98 -19.51 1.94 5.99
C ILE A 98 -19.27 2.26 4.51
N ALA A 99 -20.28 2.78 3.79
CA ALA A 99 -20.13 3.10 2.36
C ALA A 99 -19.33 4.39 2.12
N ILE A 100 -19.34 5.34 3.07
CA ILE A 100 -18.70 6.65 2.91
C ILE A 100 -17.18 6.54 3.12
N LEU A 101 -16.75 5.75 4.12
CA LEU A 101 -15.33 5.54 4.42
C LEU A 101 -14.59 4.85 3.26
N ASN A 102 -15.26 3.95 2.54
CA ASN A 102 -14.69 3.23 1.39
C ASN A 102 -14.54 4.10 0.13
N LYS A 103 -15.13 5.29 0.08
CA LYS A 103 -15.06 6.19 -1.08
C LYS A 103 -13.77 7.02 -1.13
N ASN A 104 -13.07 7.11 0.00
CA ASN A 104 -11.86 7.92 0.19
C ASN A 104 -10.55 7.15 -0.01
N GLU A 105 -10.62 5.83 -0.19
CA GLU A 105 -9.57 5.13 -0.91
C GLU A 105 -9.71 5.59 -2.36
N SER A 106 -8.79 6.45 -2.82
CA SER A 106 -8.67 6.78 -4.22
C SER A 106 -8.87 5.50 -5.00
N ASN A 107 -9.92 5.44 -5.84
CA ASN A 107 -10.21 4.32 -6.73
C ASN A 107 -9.02 4.17 -7.68
N PHE A 108 -7.91 3.64 -7.17
CA PHE A 108 -6.78 3.20 -7.93
C PHE A 108 -7.29 1.93 -8.58
N THR A 109 -7.97 2.10 -9.70
CA THR A 109 -8.24 1.02 -10.62
C THR A 109 -7.00 0.91 -11.47
N PRO A 110 -6.18 -0.16 -11.32
CA PRO A 110 -5.03 -0.38 -12.18
C PRO A 110 -5.41 -0.24 -13.66
N ASN A 111 -4.55 0.35 -14.48
CA ASN A 111 -4.88 0.69 -15.87
C ASN A 111 -5.38 -0.52 -16.69
N TYR A 112 -4.93 -1.74 -16.40
CA TYR A 112 -5.38 -2.96 -17.06
C TYR A 112 -6.82 -3.39 -16.68
N LEU A 113 -7.35 -2.91 -15.54
CA LEU A 113 -8.76 -3.08 -15.14
C LEU A 113 -9.64 -1.94 -15.65
N ALA A 114 -9.11 -0.72 -15.74
CA ALA A 114 -9.83 0.46 -16.24
C ALA A 114 -9.93 0.51 -17.76
N ASN A 115 -8.87 0.08 -18.46
CA ASN A 115 -8.76 -0.01 -19.91
C ASN A 115 -8.35 -1.43 -20.30
N PRO A 116 -9.25 -2.41 -20.19
CA PRO A 116 -8.97 -3.74 -20.70
C PRO A 116 -8.79 -3.67 -22.22
N VAL A 117 -7.57 -3.89 -22.71
CA VAL A 117 -7.38 -4.19 -24.12
C VAL A 117 -7.80 -5.65 -24.31
N PHE A 118 -8.97 -5.80 -24.92
CA PHE A 118 -9.62 -7.08 -25.21
C PHE A 118 -8.84 -7.89 -26.26
N PRO A 119 -9.06 -9.21 -26.34
CA PRO A 119 -8.09 -10.18 -26.85
C PRO A 119 -7.90 -9.98 -28.36
N TYR A 120 -6.64 -10.11 -28.81
CA TYR A 120 -6.19 -10.05 -30.21
C TYR A 120 -6.19 -8.65 -30.86
N THR A 121 -5.16 -7.85 -30.56
CA THR A 121 -4.68 -6.86 -31.54
C THR A 121 -3.38 -7.35 -32.16
N GLN A 122 -3.52 -8.14 -33.23
CA GLN A 122 -2.57 -8.14 -34.33
C GLN A 122 -3.30 -7.55 -35.54
N PRO A 123 -2.65 -6.70 -36.34
CA PRO A 123 -3.31 -6.03 -37.45
C PRO A 123 -3.49 -7.02 -38.59
N VAL A 124 -4.73 -7.31 -38.96
CA VAL A 124 -5.02 -7.92 -40.27
C VAL A 124 -6.21 -7.22 -40.89
N ALA A 125 -6.04 -6.96 -42.18
CA ALA A 125 -6.89 -6.17 -43.02
C ALA A 125 -8.29 -6.76 -43.17
N ASP A 126 -9.24 -5.82 -43.27
CA ASP A 126 -10.32 -5.77 -44.25
C ASP A 126 -11.77 -6.10 -43.80
N LEU A 127 -12.61 -5.09 -44.08
CA LEU A 127 -14.06 -5.04 -44.32
C LEU A 127 -15.04 -5.67 -43.31
N GLY A 128 -15.90 -4.81 -42.73
CA GLY A 128 -17.31 -5.14 -42.55
C GLY A 128 -17.92 -4.74 -41.21
N SER A 129 -18.79 -3.73 -41.25
CA SER A 129 -19.66 -3.28 -40.16
C SER A 129 -20.66 -4.35 -39.69
N THR A 130 -21.04 -4.31 -38.40
CA THR A 130 -22.43 -4.30 -37.84
C THR A 130 -22.69 -5.19 -36.60
N ASN A 131 -23.26 -4.53 -35.59
CA ASN A 131 -24.36 -4.92 -34.67
C ASN A 131 -24.34 -6.21 -33.81
N LEU A 132 -24.44 -5.96 -32.49
CA LEU A 132 -25.36 -6.56 -31.49
C LEU A 132 -26.05 -7.91 -31.83
N ASN A 133 -25.79 -8.95 -31.03
CA ASN A 133 -26.84 -9.60 -30.22
C ASN A 133 -26.33 -10.78 -29.37
N THR A 134 -26.85 -10.83 -28.15
CA THR A 134 -26.85 -11.90 -27.15
C THR A 134 -27.34 -13.22 -27.72
N GLN A 135 -26.67 -14.35 -27.42
CA GLN A 135 -27.33 -15.62 -27.08
C GLN A 135 -26.34 -16.68 -26.57
N GLN A 136 -26.70 -17.26 -25.43
CA GLN A 136 -26.04 -18.39 -24.78
C GLN A 136 -26.11 -19.65 -25.65
N LYS A 137 -25.00 -20.38 -25.78
CA LYS A 137 -25.03 -21.85 -25.87
C LYS A 137 -23.69 -22.47 -25.51
N SER A 138 -23.75 -23.31 -24.49
CA SER A 138 -22.71 -24.22 -23.99
C SER A 138 -22.23 -25.18 -25.06
N ILE A 139 -20.91 -25.26 -25.30
CA ILE A 139 -20.26 -26.40 -25.95
C ILE A 139 -18.91 -26.63 -25.27
N GLU A 140 -18.80 -27.75 -24.58
CA GLU A 140 -17.55 -28.40 -24.17
C GLU A 140 -16.66 -28.59 -25.41
N VAL A 141 -15.34 -28.41 -25.31
CA VAL A 141 -14.33 -29.21 -26.06
C VAL A 141 -12.91 -28.64 -25.88
N ILE A 142 -12.09 -29.47 -25.22
CA ILE A 142 -10.69 -29.80 -25.54
C ILE A 142 -9.68 -28.63 -25.59
N SER A 143 -8.98 -28.49 -24.46
CA SER A 143 -7.71 -27.80 -24.35
C SER A 143 -6.66 -28.44 -25.27
N THR A 144 -6.40 -27.81 -26.41
CA THR A 144 -5.14 -27.98 -27.13
C THR A 144 -4.55 -26.59 -27.38
N ALA A 145 -3.89 -26.05 -26.36
CA ALA A 145 -3.04 -24.88 -26.50
C ALA A 145 -1.72 -25.29 -27.17
N PRO A 146 -1.27 -24.58 -28.23
CA PRO A 146 0.13 -24.55 -28.59
C PRO A 146 0.86 -23.50 -27.73
N THR A 147 1.98 -23.96 -27.19
CA THR A 147 2.88 -23.37 -26.20
C THR A 147 3.50 -22.03 -26.58
N MET A 148 3.51 -21.09 -25.62
CA MET A 148 4.57 -20.07 -25.46
C MET A 148 5.25 -20.30 -24.11
N GLN A 149 6.51 -20.74 -24.14
CA GLN A 149 7.39 -20.99 -22.99
C GLN A 149 7.76 -19.66 -22.32
N GLY A 150 7.73 -19.47 -21.00
CA GLY A 150 7.33 -20.35 -19.91
C GLY A 150 7.64 -19.65 -18.59
N LEU A 151 6.65 -19.00 -17.97
CA LEU A 151 6.61 -19.00 -16.52
C LEU A 151 6.06 -20.38 -16.18
N ASN A 152 6.91 -21.27 -15.68
CA ASN A 152 6.42 -22.57 -15.26
C ASN A 152 5.30 -22.31 -14.24
N GLU A 153 4.07 -22.73 -14.53
CA GLU A 153 2.95 -22.58 -13.59
C GLU A 153 3.26 -23.23 -12.23
N ASN A 154 4.23 -24.16 -12.24
CA ASN A 154 4.80 -24.84 -11.09
C ASN A 154 5.92 -24.07 -10.37
N GLU A 155 6.25 -22.85 -10.74
CA GLU A 155 7.26 -22.05 -10.03
C GLU A 155 6.61 -20.92 -9.22
N LEU A 156 7.13 -20.73 -8.02
CA LEU A 156 6.83 -19.67 -7.08
C LEU A 156 8.04 -18.75 -7.02
N VAL A 157 7.87 -17.48 -7.33
CA VAL A 157 8.94 -16.48 -7.26
C VAL A 157 8.83 -15.71 -5.94
N LEU A 158 9.92 -15.60 -5.18
CA LEU A 158 9.96 -14.90 -3.89
C LEU A 158 11.03 -13.82 -3.88
N LYS A 159 10.79 -12.72 -3.16
CA LYS A 159 11.75 -11.65 -2.94
C LYS A 159 12.39 -11.84 -1.57
N ILE A 160 13.68 -12.16 -1.52
CA ILE A 160 14.37 -12.45 -0.27
C ILE A 160 15.50 -11.47 0.00
N ARG A 161 15.75 -11.16 1.28
CA ARG A 161 16.95 -10.43 1.72
C ARG A 161 17.39 -10.82 3.12
N VAL A 162 18.58 -10.38 3.51
CA VAL A 162 19.09 -10.51 4.87
C VAL A 162 18.63 -9.30 5.70
N ALA A 163 18.13 -9.56 6.91
CA ALA A 163 17.73 -8.51 7.82
C ALA A 163 18.95 -7.79 8.42
N TYR A 164 18.81 -6.49 8.70
CA TYR A 164 19.79 -5.66 9.42
C TYR A 164 21.14 -5.49 8.71
N LEU A 165 21.17 -5.72 7.40
CA LEU A 165 22.25 -5.25 6.54
C LEU A 165 21.94 -3.84 6.02
N ASP A 166 23.00 -3.11 5.69
CA ASP A 166 22.90 -1.81 5.01
C ASP A 166 22.30 -1.97 3.60
N ASP A 167 22.47 -3.15 3.01
CA ASP A 167 21.82 -3.54 1.78
C ASP A 167 20.33 -3.81 2.01
N ARG A 168 19.50 -3.01 1.34
CA ARG A 168 18.04 -3.07 1.41
C ARG A 168 17.44 -3.86 0.25
N ASP A 169 18.25 -4.23 -0.73
CA ASP A 169 17.78 -4.80 -1.98
C ASP A 169 17.25 -6.22 -1.77
N PHE A 170 16.24 -6.56 -2.56
CA PHE A 170 15.69 -7.91 -2.60
C PHE A 170 16.24 -8.65 -3.80
N ILE A 171 16.52 -9.93 -3.59
CA ILE A 171 16.87 -10.87 -4.66
C ILE A 171 15.63 -11.72 -4.96
N GLU A 172 15.31 -11.85 -6.24
CA GLU A 172 14.23 -12.72 -6.70
C GLU A 172 14.74 -14.15 -6.83
N VAL A 173 13.98 -15.10 -6.28
CA VAL A 173 14.36 -16.51 -6.23
C VAL A 173 13.18 -17.38 -6.62
N GLU A 174 13.45 -18.35 -7.47
CA GLU A 174 12.47 -19.30 -7.99
C GLU A 174 12.46 -20.59 -7.16
N MET A 175 11.26 -21.08 -6.86
CA MET A 175 11.03 -22.32 -6.13
C MET A 175 9.93 -23.15 -6.79
N ASP A 176 10.05 -24.47 -6.77
CA ASP A 176 8.99 -25.34 -7.26
C ASP A 176 7.80 -25.41 -6.26
N LYS A 177 6.59 -25.09 -6.75
CA LYS A 177 5.31 -25.17 -6.05
C LYS A 177 4.97 -26.60 -5.60
N SER A 178 5.47 -27.61 -6.30
CA SER A 178 5.27 -29.02 -5.94
C SER A 178 5.94 -29.40 -4.62
N ASN A 179 6.99 -28.66 -4.21
CA ASN A 179 7.82 -28.97 -3.05
C ASN A 179 8.01 -27.75 -2.13
N LEU A 180 6.91 -27.09 -1.76
CA LEU A 180 6.91 -25.99 -0.80
C LEU A 180 6.91 -26.50 0.65
N THR A 181 8.11 -26.74 1.18
CA THR A 181 8.35 -27.05 2.58
C THR A 181 9.21 -25.96 3.22
N PHE A 182 9.18 -25.86 4.54
CA PHE A 182 10.03 -24.94 5.27
C PHE A 182 11.51 -25.23 5.08
N GLU A 183 11.87 -26.52 4.96
CA GLU A 183 13.25 -26.94 4.73
C GLU A 183 13.71 -26.63 3.29
N SER A 184 12.85 -26.81 2.28
CA SER A 184 13.19 -26.43 0.90
C SER A 184 13.40 -24.92 0.76
N LEU A 185 12.53 -24.12 1.37
CA LEU A 185 12.68 -22.66 1.44
C LEU A 185 14.00 -22.25 2.10
N LYS A 186 14.29 -22.83 3.27
CA LYS A 186 15.54 -22.55 4.01
C LYS A 186 16.77 -22.92 3.19
N SER A 187 16.73 -24.04 2.49
CA SER A 187 17.82 -24.52 1.63
C SER A 187 18.08 -23.58 0.46
N VAL A 188 17.02 -23.15 -0.23
CA VAL A 188 17.09 -22.21 -1.35
C VAL A 188 17.64 -20.86 -0.87
N MET A 189 17.13 -20.32 0.23
CA MET A 189 17.63 -19.08 0.82
C MET A 189 19.11 -19.13 1.19
N CYS A 190 19.59 -20.24 1.76
CA CYS A 190 21.00 -20.41 2.08
C CYS A 190 21.89 -20.40 0.84
N LYS A 191 21.43 -21.05 -0.23
CA LYS A 191 22.15 -21.14 -1.50
C LYS A 191 22.25 -19.78 -2.19
N GLU A 192 21.12 -19.08 -2.34
CA GLU A 192 21.07 -17.81 -3.09
C GLU A 192 21.70 -16.65 -2.31
N LEU A 193 21.60 -16.63 -0.98
CA LEU A 193 22.23 -15.59 -0.15
C LEU A 193 23.68 -15.93 0.25
N GLY A 194 24.17 -17.13 -0.07
CA GLY A 194 25.50 -17.59 0.34
C GLY A 194 25.67 -17.73 1.87
N ILE A 195 24.60 -18.09 2.58
CA ILE A 195 24.56 -18.14 4.06
C ILE A 195 24.52 -19.59 4.53
N GLU A 196 25.28 -19.90 5.59
CA GLU A 196 25.21 -21.21 6.21
C GLU A 196 23.90 -21.44 7.00
N ARG A 197 23.28 -22.61 6.83
CA ARG A 197 22.01 -22.99 7.48
C ARG A 197 21.95 -22.77 8.99
N ARG A 198 23.09 -22.90 9.68
CA ARG A 198 23.22 -22.72 11.14
C ARG A 198 23.11 -21.26 11.61
N LEU A 199 23.33 -20.32 10.70
CA LEU A 199 23.27 -18.89 10.99
C LEU A 199 21.84 -18.36 10.92
N ILE A 200 20.90 -19.07 10.30
CA ILE A 200 19.51 -18.63 10.22
C ILE A 200 18.83 -18.80 11.59
N ASN A 201 18.46 -17.68 12.20
CA ASN A 201 17.68 -17.64 13.43
C ASN A 201 16.18 -17.81 13.15
N LYS A 202 15.65 -16.99 12.22
CA LYS A 202 14.23 -16.99 11.85
C LYS A 202 14.03 -16.39 10.47
N ILE A 203 12.93 -16.77 9.82
CA ILE A 203 12.49 -16.22 8.53
C ILE A 203 11.16 -15.51 8.77
N ARG A 204 11.03 -14.27 8.28
CA ARG A 204 9.81 -13.47 8.39
C ARG A 204 9.33 -13.01 7.02
N LYS A 205 8.02 -13.03 6.80
CA LYS A 205 7.31 -12.33 5.74
C LYS A 205 7.04 -10.90 6.19
N LEU A 206 7.36 -9.93 5.35
CA LEU A 206 7.11 -8.52 5.65
C LEU A 206 5.60 -8.19 5.63
N PRO A 207 5.16 -7.23 6.46
CA PRO A 207 5.98 -6.43 7.36
C PRO A 207 6.46 -7.16 8.62
N ASN A 208 5.70 -8.07 9.25
CA ASN A 208 6.09 -8.69 10.55
C ASN A 208 5.49 -10.10 10.84
N THR A 209 5.48 -11.03 9.89
CA THR A 209 4.92 -12.39 10.09
C THR A 209 6.02 -13.46 10.10
N ILE A 210 6.14 -14.27 11.15
CA ILE A 210 7.15 -15.35 11.21
C ILE A 210 6.63 -16.61 10.50
N LEU A 211 7.45 -17.20 9.62
CA LEU A 211 7.17 -18.51 9.01
C LEU A 211 7.71 -19.61 9.94
N ARG A 212 6.88 -20.59 10.31
CA ARG A 212 7.24 -21.62 11.31
C ARG A 212 7.13 -23.06 10.80
N LYS A 213 6.34 -23.30 9.76
CA LYS A 213 6.01 -24.64 9.26
C LYS A 213 5.70 -24.61 7.77
N ASP A 214 5.64 -25.79 7.15
CA ASP A 214 5.38 -25.96 5.71
C ASP A 214 4.08 -25.30 5.26
N LYS A 215 3.01 -25.41 6.08
CA LYS A 215 1.73 -24.74 5.78
C LYS A 215 1.82 -23.22 5.70
N ASP A 216 2.81 -22.59 6.31
CA ASP A 216 3.02 -21.14 6.22
C ASP A 216 3.74 -20.81 4.89
N VAL A 217 4.64 -21.68 4.43
CA VAL A 217 5.33 -21.56 3.13
C VAL A 217 4.37 -21.81 1.96
N GLN A 218 3.48 -22.81 2.08
CA GLN A 218 2.47 -23.12 1.06
C GLN A 218 1.45 -22.00 0.82
N ARG A 219 1.34 -21.03 1.76
CA ARG A 219 0.47 -19.86 1.63
C ARG A 219 1.19 -18.64 1.04
N LEU A 220 2.46 -18.78 0.71
CA LEU A 220 3.19 -17.71 0.02
C LEU A 220 2.66 -17.58 -1.40
N CYS A 221 2.73 -16.35 -1.91
CA CYS A 221 2.35 -16.01 -3.28
C CYS A 221 3.54 -15.39 -3.97
N ASP A 222 3.47 -15.30 -5.30
CA ASP A 222 4.52 -14.72 -6.11
C ASP A 222 4.87 -13.29 -5.64
N PHE A 223 6.17 -13.00 -5.70
CA PHE A 223 6.80 -11.72 -5.35
C PHE A 223 6.63 -11.29 -3.89
N GLN A 224 6.23 -12.20 -2.98
CA GLN A 224 6.19 -11.88 -1.56
C GLN A 224 7.59 -11.65 -1.00
N GLU A 225 7.70 -10.62 -0.16
CA GLU A 225 8.95 -10.20 0.47
C GLU A 225 9.21 -10.96 1.79
N LEU A 226 10.36 -11.62 1.84
CA LEU A 226 10.87 -12.36 2.99
C LEU A 226 12.20 -11.79 3.47
N GLU A 227 12.38 -11.79 4.78
CA GLU A 227 13.62 -11.43 5.44
C GLU A 227 14.15 -12.58 6.28
N VAL A 228 15.43 -12.86 6.11
CA VAL A 228 16.18 -13.85 6.88
C VAL A 228 16.93 -13.13 8.00
N VAL A 229 16.64 -13.49 9.25
CA VAL A 229 17.33 -12.96 10.43
C VAL A 229 18.40 -13.95 10.87
N LEU A 230 19.63 -13.47 11.06
CA LEU A 230 20.77 -14.31 11.47
C LEU A 230 20.94 -14.36 12.99
N THR A 231 21.56 -15.43 13.50
CA THR A 231 21.81 -15.67 14.94
C THR A 231 22.97 -14.84 15.48
N ASN A 232 23.95 -14.52 14.63
CA ASN A 232 25.05 -13.63 14.94
C ASN A 232 24.98 -12.43 14.01
N ASN A 233 24.98 -11.21 14.55
CA ASN A 233 25.09 -9.94 13.80
C ASN A 233 26.45 -9.76 13.07
N LYS A 234 27.15 -10.85 12.73
CA LYS A 234 28.37 -10.83 11.92
C LYS A 234 28.05 -11.48 10.58
N VAL A 235 27.58 -10.65 9.64
CA VAL A 235 27.71 -10.97 8.22
C VAL A 235 29.21 -10.94 7.90
N PRO A 236 29.77 -11.93 7.19
CA PRO A 236 31.16 -11.86 6.75
C PRO A 236 31.34 -10.62 5.86
N PRO A 237 32.44 -9.87 6.00
CA PRO A 237 32.63 -8.65 5.23
C PRO A 237 32.64 -8.97 3.74
N ALA A 238 31.93 -8.17 2.97
CA ALA A 238 32.03 -8.15 1.51
C ALA A 238 33.51 -7.94 1.13
N GLY A 239 34.08 -8.90 0.42
CA GLY A 239 35.47 -8.83 -0.05
C GLY A 239 36.43 -9.82 0.62
N ALA A 240 36.23 -11.11 0.37
CA ALA A 240 37.30 -12.10 0.46
C ALA A 240 37.30 -12.93 -0.83
N GLY A 241 37.89 -12.37 -1.88
CA GLY A 241 38.41 -13.19 -2.95
C GLY A 241 39.54 -14.06 -2.40
N MET A 242 39.59 -15.34 -2.79
CA MET A 242 40.80 -16.00 -3.30
C MET A 242 40.52 -17.49 -3.62
N ARG A 243 40.54 -17.76 -4.93
CA ARG A 243 41.21 -18.87 -5.62
C ARG A 243 40.97 -20.33 -5.18
N GLY A 244 40.52 -21.13 -6.15
CA GLY A 244 40.94 -22.53 -6.29
C GLY A 244 40.15 -23.27 -7.37
N PHE A 245 40.86 -23.77 -8.39
CA PHE A 245 40.41 -24.63 -9.51
C PHE A 245 39.73 -23.98 -10.72
N ALA A 246 40.53 -23.42 -11.62
CA ALA A 246 40.73 -23.94 -12.99
C ALA A 246 41.77 -23.08 -13.72
N ALA A 247 42.70 -23.74 -14.42
CA ALA A 247 43.86 -23.13 -15.06
C ALA A 247 43.50 -22.15 -16.20
N PRO A 248 44.33 -21.14 -16.49
CA PRO A 248 44.10 -20.23 -17.60
C PRO A 248 44.48 -20.90 -18.92
N ILE A 249 43.53 -20.97 -19.85
CA ILE A 249 43.79 -21.30 -21.25
C ILE A 249 44.55 -20.11 -21.85
N LYS A 250 45.80 -20.38 -22.26
CA LYS A 250 46.63 -19.43 -23.01
C LYS A 250 45.99 -19.19 -24.37
N ASN A 251 45.62 -17.95 -24.68
CA ASN A 251 45.37 -17.54 -26.06
C ASN A 251 46.73 -17.44 -26.76
N GLN A 252 46.99 -18.38 -27.67
CA GLN A 252 48.02 -18.23 -28.69
C GLN A 252 47.55 -17.19 -29.72
N GLU A 253 48.52 -16.42 -30.16
CA GLU A 253 48.51 -15.57 -31.36
C GLU A 253 47.90 -16.30 -32.56
N VAL A 254 47.06 -15.61 -33.31
CA VAL A 254 47.04 -15.79 -34.77
C VAL A 254 47.17 -14.41 -35.40
N LEU A 255 48.28 -14.28 -36.12
CA LEU A 255 48.71 -13.17 -36.94
C LEU A 255 47.86 -13.01 -38.21
N TYR A 256 47.91 -11.76 -38.69
CA TYR A 256 47.53 -11.18 -40.00
C TYR A 256 46.11 -10.66 -40.13
#